data_AF-A0A534VTB5-F1
#
_entry.id   AF-A0A534VTB5-F1
#
_cell.length_a   1.000
_cell.length_b   1.000
_cell.length_c   1.000
_cell.angle_alpha   90.00
_cell.angle_beta   90.00
_cell.angle_gamma   90.00
#
_symmetry.space_group_name_H-M   'P 1'
#
loop_
_entity.id
_entity.type
_entity.pdbx_description
1 polymer ?
#
loop_
_entity_poly.entity_id
_entity_poly.type
_entity_poly.pdbx_seq_one_letter_code
_entity_poly.pdbx_strand_id
1 'polypeptide(L)'
;MSHRSAALLAVFLSGTACSSIPRPPPPLVQNREVEAFAQAAAWSNAEPLVAIVAAQEFIAARHEREGYEYFQRLAREQPQRPILSSIEGLLQARAAGQIPLLRRAAWVEEAIGKLDRGAEAEPVAGRLVRGLVFAELPDRFGKARQAVGDLEASLERRDSFPADLDRAIYRGLAQAFRTLGDQARSREMLRRAGIDSLETPAVAGNISVGPDQGFRFTNPRLVREADGVYVAEGFDFGNIAFLVDPAGVVAIDAGTTVESARAAMKALREVTDAPVRYVILTHSHWDHVGGLAAVREPGTVVIARANFAQELSRMRSSQRTFSWFFGSQPVGLDVRVDRAVSANQSLHHGGLEIRLIPVTGGETGDALFVHLPKQGLLFVGDAFMPYVGPPFLSARCPAWKRRCEACTTASSPKPSAAARWRRCCTRTTCPRRCATTRRRSSRT
;
A
#
# COMPACT_ATOMS: atom_id res chain seq x y z
N MET A 1 -48.29 6.18 -63.55
CA MET A 1 -46.90 5.67 -63.44
C MET A 1 -45.99 6.86 -63.19
N SER A 2 -45.22 6.80 -62.12
CA SER A 2 -44.56 7.91 -61.42
C SER A 2 -43.04 7.87 -61.59
N HIS A 3 -42.41 9.05 -61.39
CA HIS A 3 -40.98 9.37 -61.22
C HIS A 3 -40.25 9.78 -62.50
N ARG A 4 -39.97 11.08 -62.76
CA ARG A 4 -39.06 12.06 -62.11
C ARG A 4 -37.57 11.65 -62.16
N SER A 5 -36.85 12.27 -63.12
CA SER A 5 -35.60 13.05 -63.04
C SER A 5 -34.70 12.89 -61.81
N ALA A 6 -33.36 13.03 -61.83
CA ALA A 6 -32.32 13.15 -62.84
C ALA A 6 -30.98 13.23 -62.08
N ALA A 7 -29.87 12.99 -62.79
CA ALA A 7 -28.53 13.55 -62.60
C ALA A 7 -27.66 13.14 -61.40
N LEU A 8 -26.61 12.38 -61.72
CA LEU A 8 -25.29 12.50 -61.10
C LEU A 8 -24.64 13.82 -61.55
N LEU A 9 -24.05 14.57 -60.62
CA LEU A 9 -22.76 15.24 -60.85
C LEU A 9 -22.08 15.51 -59.51
N ALA A 10 -20.89 14.96 -59.33
CA ALA A 10 -19.99 15.28 -58.24
C ALA A 10 -19.20 16.54 -58.58
N VAL A 11 -19.14 17.51 -57.66
CA VAL A 11 -18.10 18.55 -57.61
C VAL A 11 -17.69 18.72 -56.15
N PHE A 12 -16.42 18.44 -55.88
CA PHE A 12 -15.71 18.83 -54.67
C PHE A 12 -15.41 20.32 -54.70
N LEU A 13 -15.60 21.05 -53.58
CA LEU A 13 -14.58 21.92 -52.97
C LEU A 13 -15.05 22.57 -51.65
N SER A 14 -14.29 22.25 -50.60
CA SER A 14 -13.90 23.05 -49.41
C SER A 14 -14.95 23.82 -48.58
N GLY A 15 -15.11 23.36 -47.34
CA GLY A 15 -15.66 24.15 -46.23
C GLY A 15 -15.24 23.55 -44.89
N THR A 16 -14.19 24.09 -44.29
CA THR A 16 -13.87 23.91 -42.87
C THR A 16 -15.04 24.38 -42.01
N ALA A 17 -15.71 23.47 -41.31
CA ALA A 17 -16.53 23.81 -40.15
C ALA A 17 -16.53 22.64 -39.18
N CYS A 18 -16.08 22.92 -37.96
CA CYS A 18 -16.04 22.01 -36.84
C CYS A 18 -17.40 21.31 -36.67
N SER A 19 -17.42 19.98 -36.68
CA SER A 19 -18.52 19.22 -36.10
C SER A 19 -18.47 19.41 -34.57
N SER A 20 -18.98 20.55 -34.12
CA SER A 20 -19.37 20.74 -32.73
C SER A 20 -20.65 19.94 -32.49
N ILE A 21 -20.51 18.62 -32.38
CA ILE A 21 -21.46 17.85 -31.58
C ILE A 21 -21.49 18.56 -30.23
N PRO A 22 -22.64 19.05 -29.73
CA PRO A 22 -22.71 19.69 -28.44
C PRO A 22 -22.16 18.69 -27.43
N ARG A 23 -20.95 18.94 -26.90
CA ARG A 23 -20.45 18.15 -25.80
C ARG A 23 -21.47 18.31 -24.70
N PRO A 24 -22.00 17.23 -24.10
CA PRO A 24 -22.76 17.38 -22.87
C PRO A 24 -21.91 18.24 -21.93
N PRO A 25 -22.52 19.19 -21.20
CA PRO A 25 -21.77 19.99 -20.23
C PRO A 25 -20.98 19.01 -19.35
N PRO A 26 -19.67 19.26 -19.12
CA PRO A 26 -18.89 18.37 -18.29
C PRO A 26 -19.63 18.20 -16.96
N PRO A 27 -19.69 16.98 -16.41
CA PRO A 27 -20.31 16.77 -15.10
C PRO A 27 -19.76 17.83 -14.14
N LEU A 28 -20.64 18.41 -13.33
CA LEU A 28 -20.34 19.55 -12.44
C LEU A 28 -19.12 19.30 -11.52
N VAL A 29 -18.68 18.03 -11.40
CA VAL A 29 -17.40 17.63 -10.83
C VAL A 29 -16.71 16.67 -11.81
N GLN A 30 -15.64 17.09 -12.47
CA GLN A 30 -14.74 16.18 -13.20
C GLN A 30 -13.92 15.38 -12.20
N ASN A 31 -13.95 14.05 -12.30
CA ASN A 31 -13.02 13.19 -11.58
C ASN A 31 -11.68 13.14 -12.33
N ARG A 32 -10.82 14.13 -12.06
CA ARG A 32 -9.51 14.28 -12.74
C ARG A 32 -8.55 13.11 -12.49
N GLU A 33 -8.74 12.39 -11.40
CA GLU A 33 -7.93 11.22 -11.05
C GLU A 33 -8.25 10.05 -12.00
N VAL A 34 -9.53 9.70 -12.13
CA VAL A 34 -10.00 8.69 -13.09
C VAL A 34 -9.58 9.07 -14.52
N GLU A 35 -9.73 10.34 -14.92
CA GLU A 35 -9.31 10.81 -16.25
C GLU A 35 -7.81 10.63 -16.50
N ALA A 36 -6.96 10.99 -15.52
CA ALA A 36 -5.52 10.87 -15.64
C ALA A 36 -5.06 9.41 -15.73
N PHE A 37 -5.62 8.53 -14.88
CA PHE A 37 -5.28 7.11 -14.91
C PHE A 37 -5.83 6.41 -16.15
N ALA A 38 -7.03 6.75 -16.60
CA ALA A 38 -7.55 6.29 -17.89
C ALA A 38 -6.61 6.71 -19.03
N GLN A 39 -6.20 7.97 -19.09
CA GLN A 39 -5.27 8.43 -20.11
C GLN A 39 -3.93 7.65 -20.09
N ALA A 40 -3.38 7.39 -18.91
CA ALA A 40 -2.16 6.59 -18.76
C ALA A 40 -2.37 5.14 -19.20
N ALA A 41 -3.51 4.52 -18.86
CA ALA A 41 -3.84 3.15 -19.24
C ALA A 41 -4.00 2.97 -20.75
N ALA A 42 -4.38 4.02 -21.48
CA ALA A 42 -4.50 4.02 -22.94
C ALA A 42 -3.16 3.98 -23.69
N TRP A 43 -2.03 4.28 -23.05
CA TRP A 43 -0.74 4.24 -23.75
C TRP A 43 -0.41 2.83 -24.21
N SER A 44 0.04 2.69 -25.46
CA SER A 44 0.32 1.39 -26.09
C SER A 44 1.42 0.59 -25.38
N ASN A 45 2.29 1.28 -24.64
CA ASN A 45 3.38 0.74 -23.84
C ASN A 45 3.12 0.80 -22.33
N ALA A 46 1.89 1.10 -21.88
CA ALA A 46 1.58 1.14 -20.46
C ALA A 46 1.74 -0.24 -19.83
N GLU A 47 2.48 -0.30 -18.72
CA GLU A 47 2.63 -1.50 -17.92
C GLU A 47 1.25 -2.01 -17.44
N PRO A 48 1.05 -3.34 -17.28
CA PRO A 48 -0.23 -3.90 -16.85
C PRO A 48 -0.77 -3.29 -15.56
N LEU A 49 0.11 -2.96 -14.60
CA LEU A 49 -0.27 -2.33 -13.34
C LEU A 49 -0.98 -0.99 -13.53
N VAL A 50 -0.61 -0.18 -14.53
CA VAL A 50 -1.25 1.11 -14.80
C VAL A 50 -2.71 0.90 -15.23
N ALA A 51 -2.98 -0.12 -16.05
CA ALA A 51 -4.33 -0.46 -16.47
C ALA A 51 -5.17 -0.99 -15.29
N ILE A 52 -4.56 -1.79 -14.40
CA ILE A 52 -5.21 -2.29 -13.19
C ILE A 52 -5.58 -1.14 -12.25
N VAL A 53 -4.66 -0.21 -11.99
CA VAL A 53 -4.93 0.97 -11.14
C VAL A 53 -6.05 1.81 -11.74
N ALA A 54 -6.03 2.08 -13.05
CA ALA A 54 -7.12 2.80 -13.71
C ALA A 54 -8.48 2.09 -13.55
N ALA A 55 -8.51 0.75 -13.64
CA ALA A 55 -9.74 -0.01 -13.38
C ALA A 55 -10.19 0.10 -11.91
N GLN A 56 -9.26 0.13 -10.94
CA GLN A 56 -9.57 0.36 -9.54
C GLN A 56 -10.18 1.75 -9.31
N GLU A 57 -9.69 2.79 -9.99
CA GLU A 57 -10.27 4.13 -9.93
C GLU A 57 -11.72 4.17 -10.42
N PHE A 58 -12.03 3.47 -11.52
CA PHE A 58 -13.43 3.33 -11.97
C PHE A 58 -14.29 2.62 -10.92
N ILE A 59 -13.77 1.60 -10.25
CA ILE A 59 -14.49 0.87 -9.19
C ILE A 59 -14.69 1.76 -7.94
N ALA A 60 -13.65 2.48 -7.52
CA ALA A 60 -13.68 3.39 -6.38
C ALA A 60 -14.68 4.53 -6.60
N ALA A 61 -14.73 5.05 -7.84
CA ALA A 61 -15.70 6.06 -8.24
C ALA A 61 -17.13 5.51 -8.41
N ARG A 62 -17.37 4.19 -8.37
CA ARG A 62 -18.66 3.51 -8.70
C ARG A 62 -19.09 3.69 -10.16
N HIS A 63 -18.12 3.77 -11.06
CA HIS A 63 -18.31 3.96 -12.50
C HIS A 63 -17.98 2.66 -13.28
N GLU A 64 -18.32 1.48 -12.75
CA GLU A 64 -17.90 0.21 -13.33
C GLU A 64 -18.40 -0.02 -14.77
N ARG A 65 -19.59 0.51 -15.11
CA ARG A 65 -20.14 0.42 -16.47
C ARG A 65 -19.39 1.29 -17.47
N GLU A 66 -19.07 2.52 -17.10
CA GLU A 66 -18.25 3.42 -17.94
C GLU A 66 -16.84 2.85 -18.11
N GLY A 67 -16.27 2.32 -17.02
CA GLY A 67 -15.00 1.61 -17.05
C GLY A 67 -15.04 0.39 -17.98
N TYR A 68 -16.11 -0.41 -17.92
CA TYR A 68 -16.29 -1.55 -18.84
C TYR A 68 -16.30 -1.10 -20.30
N GLU A 69 -17.10 -0.09 -20.66
CA GLU A 69 -17.17 0.42 -22.03
C GLU A 69 -15.81 0.98 -22.49
N TYR A 70 -15.10 1.66 -21.58
CA TYR A 70 -13.75 2.18 -21.82
C TYR A 70 -12.73 1.07 -22.09
N PHE A 71 -12.63 0.08 -21.21
CA PHE A 71 -11.68 -1.03 -21.33
C PHE A 71 -12.05 -1.99 -22.45
N GLN A 72 -13.34 -2.15 -22.76
CA GLN A 72 -13.78 -2.89 -23.94
C GLN A 72 -13.26 -2.27 -25.23
N ARG A 73 -13.34 -0.95 -25.34
CA ARG A 73 -12.77 -0.24 -26.49
C ARG A 73 -11.26 -0.39 -26.54
N LEU A 74 -10.56 -0.23 -25.41
CA LEU A 74 -9.10 -0.42 -25.37
C LEU A 74 -8.67 -1.84 -25.73
N ALA A 75 -9.38 -2.87 -25.26
CA ALA A 75 -9.06 -4.27 -25.57
C ALA A 75 -9.20 -4.56 -27.07
N ARG A 76 -10.18 -3.93 -27.75
CA ARG A 76 -10.34 -4.01 -29.22
C ARG A 76 -9.25 -3.24 -29.96
N GLU A 77 -8.89 -2.05 -29.48
CA GLU A 77 -7.85 -1.20 -30.10
C GLU A 77 -6.43 -1.75 -29.87
N GLN A 78 -6.21 -2.50 -28.79
CA GLN A 78 -4.89 -2.96 -28.35
C GLN A 78 -4.90 -4.47 -28.00
N PRO A 79 -5.19 -5.35 -28.96
CA PRO A 79 -5.30 -6.80 -28.70
C PRO A 79 -4.00 -7.44 -28.22
N GLN A 80 -2.85 -6.79 -28.44
CA GLN A 80 -1.54 -7.22 -27.97
C GLN A 80 -1.33 -7.06 -26.45
N ARG A 81 -2.29 -6.48 -25.72
CA ARG A 81 -2.25 -6.29 -24.25
C ARG A 81 -3.33 -7.14 -23.58
N PRO A 82 -3.05 -8.43 -23.28
CA PRO A 82 -4.08 -9.37 -22.83
C PRO A 82 -4.74 -8.99 -21.51
N ILE A 83 -4.03 -8.30 -20.61
CA ILE A 83 -4.60 -7.76 -19.36
C ILE A 83 -5.87 -6.94 -19.57
N LEU A 84 -6.01 -6.23 -20.70
CA LEU A 84 -7.18 -5.42 -20.99
C LEU A 84 -8.44 -6.27 -21.14
N SER A 85 -8.32 -7.49 -21.69
CA SER A 85 -9.43 -8.47 -21.77
C SER A 85 -9.87 -8.95 -20.37
N SER A 86 -8.90 -9.12 -19.46
CA SER A 86 -9.20 -9.48 -18.07
C SER A 86 -9.91 -8.32 -17.33
N ILE A 87 -9.45 -7.08 -17.55
CA ILE A 87 -10.03 -5.88 -16.93
C ILE A 87 -11.44 -5.61 -17.45
N GLU A 88 -11.70 -5.71 -18.76
CA GLU A 88 -13.07 -5.56 -19.27
C GLU A 88 -14.01 -6.62 -18.66
N GLY A 89 -13.55 -7.87 -18.51
CA GLY A 89 -14.35 -8.94 -17.91
C GLY A 89 -14.65 -8.68 -16.43
N LEU A 90 -13.66 -8.19 -15.68
CA LEU A 90 -13.83 -7.75 -14.29
C LEU A 90 -14.90 -6.65 -14.17
N LEU A 91 -14.75 -5.56 -14.93
CA LEU A 91 -15.68 -4.43 -14.87
C LEU A 91 -17.08 -4.82 -15.36
N GLN A 92 -17.17 -5.69 -16.38
CA GLN A 92 -18.43 -6.24 -16.86
C GLN A 92 -19.16 -7.03 -15.77
N ALA A 93 -18.46 -7.94 -15.07
CA ALA A 93 -19.04 -8.75 -14.00
C ALA A 93 -19.53 -7.86 -12.85
N ARG A 94 -18.76 -6.84 -12.47
CA ARG A 94 -19.15 -5.89 -11.41
C ARG A 94 -20.34 -5.01 -11.79
N ALA A 95 -20.45 -4.64 -13.06
CA ALA A 95 -21.60 -3.90 -13.58
C ALA A 95 -22.90 -4.73 -13.68
N ALA A 96 -22.88 -6.04 -13.41
CA ALA A 96 -24.04 -6.93 -13.58
C ALA A 96 -25.27 -6.48 -12.77
N GLY A 97 -25.07 -5.82 -11.62
CA GLY A 97 -26.16 -5.25 -10.82
C GLY A 97 -27.00 -4.21 -11.56
N GLN A 98 -26.41 -3.52 -12.55
CA GLN A 98 -27.05 -2.50 -13.38
C GLN A 98 -27.82 -3.10 -14.58
N ILE A 99 -27.67 -4.41 -14.82
CA ILE A 99 -28.28 -5.12 -15.95
C ILE A 99 -29.64 -5.71 -15.54
N PRO A 100 -30.69 -5.59 -16.39
CA PRO A 100 -31.99 -6.22 -16.14
C PRO A 100 -31.89 -7.72 -15.86
N LEU A 101 -32.69 -8.21 -14.90
CA LEU A 101 -32.58 -9.57 -14.36
C LEU A 101 -32.60 -10.67 -15.43
N LEU A 102 -33.47 -10.53 -16.45
CA LEU A 102 -33.62 -11.49 -17.54
C LEU A 102 -32.38 -11.62 -18.44
N ARG A 103 -31.53 -10.59 -18.51
CA ARG A 103 -30.31 -10.58 -19.33
C ARG A 103 -29.04 -10.77 -18.52
N ARG A 104 -29.15 -10.70 -17.18
CA ARG A 104 -28.00 -10.69 -16.27
C ARG A 104 -27.18 -11.97 -16.33
N ALA A 105 -27.82 -13.13 -16.50
CA ALA A 105 -27.10 -14.41 -16.61
C ALA A 105 -26.19 -14.42 -17.86
N ALA A 106 -26.76 -14.14 -19.03
CA ALA A 106 -26.01 -14.07 -20.29
C ALA A 106 -24.89 -13.01 -20.25
N TRP A 107 -25.15 -11.87 -19.62
CA TRP A 107 -24.14 -10.82 -19.41
C TRP A 107 -22.95 -11.30 -18.57
N VAL A 108 -23.20 -12.07 -17.51
CA VAL A 108 -22.12 -12.63 -16.67
C VAL A 108 -21.39 -13.75 -17.40
N GLU A 109 -22.08 -14.59 -18.16
CA GLU A 109 -21.43 -15.63 -19.00
C GLU A 109 -20.47 -15.02 -20.03
N GLU A 110 -20.85 -13.90 -20.65
CA GLU A 110 -19.94 -13.17 -21.55
C GLU A 110 -18.70 -12.65 -20.82
N ALA A 111 -18.87 -12.12 -19.60
CA ALA A 111 -17.77 -11.68 -18.75
C ALA A 111 -16.83 -12.84 -18.38
N ILE A 112 -17.40 -14.01 -18.04
CA ILE A 112 -16.65 -15.25 -17.79
C ILE A 112 -15.77 -15.60 -18.99
N GLY A 113 -16.33 -15.58 -20.21
CA GLY A 113 -15.57 -15.89 -21.42
C GLY A 113 -14.42 -14.91 -21.68
N LYS A 114 -14.58 -13.63 -21.33
CA LYS A 114 -13.51 -12.61 -21.41
C LYS A 114 -12.40 -12.89 -20.41
N LEU A 115 -12.76 -13.24 -19.18
CA LEU A 115 -11.81 -13.59 -18.12
C LEU A 115 -11.04 -14.86 -18.43
N ASP A 116 -11.69 -15.88 -18.99
CA ASP A 116 -11.02 -17.12 -19.41
C ASP A 116 -9.98 -16.85 -20.49
N ARG A 117 -10.31 -16.08 -21.55
CA ARG A 117 -9.34 -15.66 -22.58
C ARG A 117 -8.19 -14.83 -21.99
N GLY A 118 -8.50 -13.90 -21.09
CA GLY A 118 -7.49 -13.07 -20.44
C GLY A 118 -6.51 -13.88 -19.58
N ALA A 119 -7.02 -14.87 -18.83
CA ALA A 119 -6.21 -15.75 -18.00
C ALA A 119 -5.36 -16.75 -18.79
N GLU A 120 -5.81 -17.16 -19.98
CA GLU A 120 -5.03 -18.00 -20.90
C GLU A 120 -3.86 -17.22 -21.52
N ALA A 121 -4.13 -15.99 -21.96
CA ALA A 121 -3.14 -15.15 -22.61
C ALA A 121 -2.16 -14.47 -21.63
N GLU A 122 -2.56 -14.26 -20.37
CA GLU A 122 -1.70 -13.72 -19.31
C GLU A 122 -1.80 -14.55 -18.02
N PRO A 123 -1.06 -15.67 -17.94
CA PRO A 123 -1.23 -16.67 -16.87
C PRO A 123 -0.93 -16.21 -15.45
N VAL A 124 -0.28 -15.05 -15.29
CA VAL A 124 0.04 -14.47 -13.98
C VAL A 124 -1.09 -13.52 -13.56
N ALA A 125 -1.13 -12.30 -14.13
CA ALA A 125 -2.12 -11.30 -13.73
C ALA A 125 -3.56 -11.66 -14.17
N GLY A 126 -3.74 -12.28 -15.33
CA GLY A 126 -5.07 -12.67 -15.82
C GLY A 126 -5.73 -13.73 -14.94
N ARG A 127 -4.97 -14.71 -14.43
CA ARG A 127 -5.48 -15.70 -13.47
C ARG A 127 -5.86 -15.07 -12.14
N LEU A 128 -5.07 -14.13 -11.63
CA LEU A 128 -5.41 -13.40 -10.41
C LEU A 128 -6.76 -12.66 -10.58
N VAL A 129 -6.92 -11.90 -11.67
CA VAL A 129 -8.16 -11.16 -11.94
C VAL A 129 -9.34 -12.11 -12.09
N ARG A 130 -9.19 -13.20 -12.86
CA ARG A 130 -10.23 -14.23 -13.03
C ARG A 130 -10.61 -14.87 -11.71
N GLY A 131 -9.63 -15.29 -10.90
CA GLY A 131 -9.85 -15.91 -9.60
C GLY A 131 -10.62 -15.01 -8.64
N LEU A 132 -10.26 -13.72 -8.57
CA LEU A 132 -10.95 -12.73 -7.73
C LEU A 132 -12.41 -12.55 -8.16
N VAL A 133 -12.69 -12.48 -9.47
CA VAL A 133 -14.07 -12.37 -9.97
C VAL A 133 -14.85 -13.65 -9.72
N PHE A 134 -14.29 -14.80 -10.07
CA PHE A 134 -14.96 -16.10 -9.99
C PHE A 134 -15.31 -16.49 -8.55
N ALA A 135 -14.49 -16.05 -7.58
CA ALA A 135 -14.81 -16.21 -6.17
C ALA A 135 -16.13 -15.53 -5.79
N GLU A 136 -16.42 -14.34 -6.34
CA GLU A 136 -17.64 -13.58 -6.02
C GLU A 136 -18.89 -14.03 -6.82
N LEU A 137 -18.72 -14.90 -7.81
CA LEU A 137 -19.85 -15.36 -8.63
C LEU A 137 -20.78 -16.31 -7.86
N PRO A 138 -22.11 -16.21 -8.06
CA PRO A 138 -23.07 -17.17 -7.51
C PRO A 138 -22.78 -18.61 -7.94
N ASP A 139 -23.06 -19.58 -7.06
CA ASP A 139 -22.76 -21.01 -7.27
C ASP A 139 -23.32 -21.60 -8.58
N ARG A 140 -24.45 -21.07 -9.07
CA ARG A 140 -25.06 -21.48 -10.35
C ARG A 140 -24.12 -21.39 -11.56
N PHE A 141 -23.07 -20.56 -11.50
CA PHE A 141 -22.07 -20.44 -12.58
C PHE A 141 -20.94 -21.48 -12.46
N GLY A 142 -20.86 -22.23 -11.35
CA GLY A 142 -19.94 -23.35 -11.17
C GLY A 142 -18.46 -22.98 -11.11
N LYS A 143 -18.12 -21.72 -10.83
CA LYS A 143 -16.74 -21.19 -10.94
C LYS A 143 -15.91 -21.27 -9.66
N ALA A 144 -16.50 -21.62 -8.52
CA ALA A 144 -15.81 -21.60 -7.22
C ALA A 144 -14.55 -22.49 -7.17
N ARG A 145 -14.57 -23.70 -7.74
CA ARG A 145 -13.37 -24.57 -7.81
C ARG A 145 -12.25 -23.94 -8.63
N GLN A 146 -12.59 -23.31 -9.76
CA GLN A 146 -11.62 -22.64 -10.62
C GLN A 146 -11.03 -21.41 -9.92
N ALA A 147 -11.85 -20.66 -9.18
CA ALA A 147 -11.40 -19.54 -8.36
C ALA A 147 -10.36 -19.98 -7.32
N VAL A 148 -10.59 -21.10 -6.62
CA VAL A 148 -9.62 -21.65 -5.67
C VAL A 148 -8.27 -21.92 -6.35
N GLY A 149 -8.27 -22.64 -7.48
CA GLY A 149 -7.04 -22.97 -8.19
C GLY A 149 -6.27 -21.74 -8.68
N ASP A 150 -6.97 -20.73 -9.21
CA ASP A 150 -6.34 -19.49 -9.67
C ASP A 150 -5.74 -18.67 -8.52
N LEU A 151 -6.45 -18.56 -7.39
CA LEU A 151 -6.03 -17.79 -6.23
C LEU A 151 -4.91 -18.48 -5.44
N GLU A 152 -4.94 -19.80 -5.29
CA GLU A 152 -3.83 -20.57 -4.70
C GLU A 152 -2.56 -20.44 -5.55
N ALA A 153 -2.67 -20.58 -6.88
CA ALA A 153 -1.54 -20.39 -7.80
C ALA A 153 -1.01 -18.93 -7.79
N SER A 154 -1.84 -17.96 -7.42
CA SER A 154 -1.42 -16.56 -7.25
C SER A 154 -0.62 -16.37 -5.96
N LEU A 155 -0.99 -17.04 -4.85
CA LEU A 155 -0.22 -17.04 -3.60
C LEU A 155 1.16 -17.67 -3.75
N GLU A 156 1.29 -18.73 -4.55
CA GLU A 156 2.58 -19.35 -4.87
C GLU A 156 3.53 -18.38 -5.62
N ARG A 157 2.96 -17.40 -6.31
CA ARG A 157 3.67 -16.35 -7.05
C ARG A 157 3.53 -14.96 -6.42
N ARG A 158 3.30 -14.88 -5.11
CA ARG A 158 3.08 -13.61 -4.39
C ARG A 158 4.16 -12.55 -4.66
N ASP A 159 5.41 -12.96 -4.87
CA ASP A 159 6.52 -12.04 -5.13
C ASP A 159 6.44 -11.35 -6.50
N SER A 160 5.54 -11.83 -7.38
CA SER A 160 5.24 -11.22 -8.69
C SER A 160 4.17 -10.12 -8.61
N PHE A 161 3.54 -9.92 -7.45
CA PHE A 161 2.47 -8.97 -7.23
C PHE A 161 2.82 -8.00 -6.09
N PRO A 162 2.19 -6.81 -6.02
CA PRO A 162 2.25 -5.99 -4.82
C PRO A 162 1.79 -6.81 -3.61
N ALA A 163 2.55 -6.78 -2.51
CA ALA A 163 2.19 -7.47 -1.27
C ALA A 163 0.73 -7.17 -0.91
N ASP A 164 0.34 -5.90 -1.07
CA ASP A 164 -0.91 -5.24 -1.50
C ASP A 164 -2.20 -6.06 -1.70
N LEU A 165 -2.08 -7.26 -2.28
CA LEU A 165 -3.19 -8.04 -2.82
C LEU A 165 -3.49 -9.34 -2.04
N ASP A 166 -2.63 -9.75 -1.12
CA ASP A 166 -2.79 -10.99 -0.35
C ASP A 166 -4.14 -11.07 0.37
N ARG A 167 -4.63 -9.94 0.94
CA ARG A 167 -5.93 -9.88 1.60
C ARG A 167 -7.07 -10.13 0.63
N ALA A 168 -7.02 -9.55 -0.57
CA ALA A 168 -8.04 -9.76 -1.59
C ALA A 168 -8.05 -11.24 -2.03
N ILE A 169 -6.87 -11.85 -2.17
CA ILE A 169 -6.71 -13.27 -2.51
C ILE A 169 -7.30 -14.14 -1.40
N TYR A 170 -6.93 -13.92 -0.13
CA TYR A 170 -7.47 -14.68 1.01
C TYR A 170 -8.98 -14.49 1.16
N ARG A 171 -9.51 -13.28 0.97
CA ARG A 171 -10.95 -13.04 0.98
C ARG A 171 -11.66 -13.78 -0.16
N GLY A 172 -11.09 -13.78 -1.36
CA GLY A 172 -11.60 -14.53 -2.50
C GLY A 172 -11.62 -16.04 -2.23
N LEU A 173 -10.53 -16.58 -1.65
CA LEU A 173 -10.46 -17.98 -1.22
C LEU A 173 -11.51 -18.29 -0.15
N ALA A 174 -11.68 -17.41 0.84
CA ALA A 174 -12.71 -17.57 1.87
C ALA A 174 -14.11 -17.67 1.26
N GLN A 175 -14.43 -16.80 0.31
CA GLN A 175 -15.70 -16.83 -0.41
C GLN A 175 -15.85 -18.11 -1.24
N ALA A 176 -14.83 -18.51 -1.99
CA ALA A 176 -14.87 -19.70 -2.82
C ALA A 176 -15.03 -20.98 -1.99
N PHE A 177 -14.31 -21.13 -0.87
CA PHE A 177 -14.49 -22.25 0.05
C PHE A 177 -15.87 -22.26 0.70
N ARG A 178 -16.42 -21.09 1.06
CA ARG A 178 -17.80 -20.98 1.56
C ARG A 178 -18.80 -21.50 0.53
N THR A 179 -18.66 -21.09 -0.73
CA THR A 179 -19.51 -21.57 -1.84
C THR A 179 -19.40 -23.08 -2.02
N LEU A 180 -18.21 -23.66 -1.85
CA LEU A 180 -17.96 -25.11 -1.93
C LEU A 180 -18.38 -25.89 -0.68
N GLY A 181 -18.90 -25.22 0.36
CA GLY A 181 -19.32 -25.85 1.62
C GLY A 181 -18.18 -26.12 2.62
N ASP A 182 -16.95 -25.71 2.34
CA ASP A 182 -15.79 -25.88 3.24
C ASP A 182 -15.67 -24.71 4.22
N GLN A 183 -16.46 -24.79 5.29
CA GLN A 183 -16.49 -23.77 6.35
C GLN A 183 -15.16 -23.67 7.11
N ALA A 184 -14.40 -24.76 7.22
CA ALA A 184 -13.15 -24.78 7.96
C ALA A 184 -12.07 -23.97 7.23
N ARG A 185 -11.86 -24.26 5.93
CA ARG A 185 -10.92 -23.50 5.10
C ARG A 185 -11.39 -22.07 4.89
N SER A 186 -12.69 -21.83 4.75
CA SER A 186 -13.23 -20.46 4.65
C SER A 186 -12.84 -19.61 5.87
N ARG A 187 -13.04 -20.12 7.09
CA ARG A 187 -12.66 -19.42 8.34
C ARG A 187 -11.16 -19.19 8.46
N GLU A 188 -10.34 -20.16 8.07
CA GLU A 188 -8.88 -19.98 8.06
C GLU A 188 -8.44 -18.88 7.08
N MET A 189 -9.06 -18.81 5.90
CA MET A 189 -8.78 -17.74 4.94
C MET A 189 -9.27 -16.37 5.43
N LEU A 190 -10.40 -16.28 6.14
CA LEU A 190 -10.84 -15.04 6.79
C LEU A 190 -9.83 -14.55 7.84
N ARG A 191 -9.33 -15.47 8.66
CA ARG A 191 -8.28 -15.17 9.65
C ARG A 191 -7.02 -14.62 8.98
N ARG A 192 -6.58 -15.22 7.86
CA ARG A 192 -5.42 -14.74 7.09
C ARG A 192 -5.67 -13.40 6.40
N ALA A 193 -6.90 -13.17 5.93
CA ALA A 193 -7.33 -11.89 5.40
C ALA A 193 -7.46 -10.81 6.50
N GLY A 194 -7.42 -11.16 7.78
CA GLY A 194 -7.56 -10.21 8.88
C GLY A 194 -8.96 -9.57 8.94
N ILE A 195 -10.00 -10.33 8.56
CA ILE A 195 -11.41 -9.91 8.62
C ILE A 195 -12.24 -10.98 9.33
N ASP A 196 -13.28 -10.55 10.05
CA ASP A 196 -14.11 -11.47 10.84
C ASP A 196 -15.18 -12.18 10.01
N SER A 197 -15.61 -11.57 8.91
CA SER A 197 -16.73 -12.04 8.10
C SER A 197 -16.61 -11.61 6.63
N LEU A 198 -17.34 -12.28 5.73
CA LEU A 198 -17.43 -11.90 4.31
C LEU A 198 -18.37 -10.72 4.09
N GLU A 199 -19.16 -10.38 5.11
CA GLU A 199 -20.10 -9.26 5.14
C GLU A 199 -19.38 -7.93 5.46
N THR A 200 -18.19 -7.99 6.07
CA THR A 200 -17.30 -6.83 6.25
C THR A 200 -17.02 -6.19 4.89
N PRO A 201 -17.20 -4.86 4.69
CA PRO A 201 -16.97 -4.21 3.40
C PRO A 201 -15.60 -4.55 2.81
N ALA A 202 -15.58 -4.94 1.54
CA ALA A 202 -14.35 -5.22 0.82
C ALA A 202 -13.63 -3.91 0.47
N VAL A 203 -12.45 -3.69 1.03
CA VAL A 203 -11.49 -2.73 0.48
C VAL A 203 -10.63 -3.51 -0.50
N ALA A 204 -10.53 -3.05 -1.74
CA ALA A 204 -9.68 -3.65 -2.76
C ALA A 204 -8.21 -3.28 -2.50
N GLY A 205 -7.63 -3.85 -1.44
CA GLY A 205 -6.24 -3.68 -1.03
C GLY A 205 -5.98 -4.33 0.33
N ASN A 206 -4.73 -4.40 0.77
CA ASN A 206 -4.40 -4.87 2.12
C ASN A 206 -4.58 -3.80 3.21
N ILE A 207 -5.35 -2.76 2.90
CA ILE A 207 -5.80 -1.82 3.91
C ILE A 207 -7.09 -2.36 4.55
N SER A 208 -7.14 -2.42 5.87
CA SER A 208 -8.38 -2.70 6.60
C SER A 208 -8.52 -1.73 7.76
N VAL A 209 -9.76 -1.47 8.13
CA VAL A 209 -10.08 -0.62 9.26
C VAL A 209 -11.12 -1.32 10.11
N GLY A 210 -10.74 -1.66 11.34
CA GLY A 210 -11.66 -2.20 12.34
C GLY A 210 -12.02 -1.12 13.36
N PRO A 211 -13.27 -1.04 13.85
CA PRO A 211 -13.64 -0.07 14.89
C PRO A 211 -12.80 -0.23 16.16
N ASP A 212 -12.38 -1.46 16.49
CA ASP A 212 -11.57 -1.74 17.67
C ASP A 212 -10.07 -1.79 17.38
N GLN A 213 -9.69 -2.26 16.19
CA GLN A 213 -8.30 -2.54 15.81
C GLN A 213 -7.63 -1.40 15.02
N GLY A 214 -8.39 -0.41 14.55
CA GLY A 214 -7.87 0.69 13.74
C GLY A 214 -7.46 0.25 12.33
N PHE A 215 -6.63 1.09 11.70
CA PHE A 215 -6.12 0.92 10.35
C PHE A 215 -4.94 -0.06 10.31
N ARG A 216 -4.93 -0.97 9.34
CA ARG A 216 -3.82 -1.88 9.03
C ARG A 216 -3.49 -1.78 7.56
N PHE A 217 -2.24 -1.48 7.23
CA PHE A 217 -1.78 -1.33 5.84
C PHE A 217 -1.52 -2.64 5.11
N THR A 218 -1.25 -3.72 5.86
CA THR A 218 -1.00 -5.05 5.31
C THR A 218 -1.59 -6.15 6.20
N ASN A 219 -1.54 -7.41 5.78
CA ASN A 219 -1.87 -8.54 6.65
C ASN A 219 -0.76 -8.76 7.67
N PRO A 220 -1.09 -9.18 8.91
CA PRO A 220 -0.09 -9.51 9.92
C PRO A 220 0.93 -10.52 9.41
N ARG A 221 2.20 -10.11 9.37
CA ARG A 221 3.32 -10.99 8.99
C ARG A 221 4.61 -10.56 9.69
N LEU A 222 5.46 -11.54 9.97
CA LEU A 222 6.80 -11.30 10.48
C LEU A 222 7.81 -11.43 9.34
N VAL A 223 8.34 -10.31 8.86
CA VAL A 223 9.29 -10.25 7.74
C VAL A 223 10.71 -10.28 8.26
N ARG A 224 11.58 -11.11 7.67
CA ARG A 224 13.02 -11.12 7.99
C ARG A 224 13.76 -10.21 7.01
N GLU A 225 14.08 -8.99 7.46
CA GLU A 225 14.76 -7.96 6.66
C GLU A 225 16.26 -8.21 6.50
N ALA A 226 16.88 -8.77 7.54
CA ALA A 226 18.28 -9.15 7.55
C ALA A 226 18.52 -10.28 8.56
N ASP A 227 19.77 -10.72 8.67
CA ASP A 227 20.13 -11.71 9.68
C ASP A 227 19.91 -11.16 11.10
N GLY A 228 19.09 -11.89 11.87
CA GLY A 228 18.63 -11.50 13.20
C GLY A 228 17.68 -10.30 13.23
N VAL A 229 17.15 -9.81 12.09
CA VAL A 229 16.27 -8.63 12.06
C VAL A 229 14.89 -9.01 11.52
N TYR A 230 13.88 -8.89 12.36
CA TYR A 230 12.50 -9.21 12.06
C TYR A 230 11.61 -7.98 12.22
N VAL A 231 10.66 -7.77 11.31
CA VAL A 231 9.70 -6.66 11.38
C VAL A 231 8.30 -7.24 11.35
N ALA A 232 7.54 -6.97 12.41
CA ALA A 232 6.13 -7.31 12.50
C ALA A 232 5.32 -6.23 11.79
N GLU A 233 4.89 -6.55 10.57
CA GLU A 233 4.09 -5.67 9.71
C GLU A 233 2.61 -6.04 9.78
N GLY A 234 1.71 -5.05 9.70
CA GLY A 234 0.27 -5.28 9.59
C GLY A 234 -0.41 -5.80 10.86
N PHE A 235 0.32 -5.93 11.97
CA PHE A 235 -0.25 -6.20 13.30
C PHE A 235 -0.94 -4.95 13.88
N ASP A 236 -0.51 -3.77 13.46
CA ASP A 236 -0.96 -2.46 13.92
C ASP A 236 -0.85 -1.41 12.78
N PHE A 237 -1.12 -0.14 13.09
CA PHE A 237 -0.86 1.02 12.25
C PHE A 237 0.64 1.19 11.98
N GLY A 238 1.45 1.18 13.05
CA GLY A 238 2.91 1.17 13.00
C GLY A 238 3.50 -0.24 12.94
N ASN A 239 4.76 -0.32 12.56
CA ASN A 239 5.53 -1.58 12.60
C ASN A 239 6.27 -1.72 13.94
N ILE A 240 6.48 -2.95 14.39
CA ILE A 240 7.36 -3.27 15.53
C ILE A 240 8.51 -4.10 14.99
N ALA A 241 9.75 -3.66 15.23
CA ALA A 241 10.92 -4.44 14.81
C ALA A 241 11.59 -5.15 15.99
N PHE A 242 12.15 -6.32 15.73
CA PHE A 242 12.83 -7.16 16.71
C PHE A 242 14.23 -7.54 16.18
N LEU A 243 15.24 -7.16 16.95
CA LEU A 243 16.62 -7.57 16.72
C LEU A 243 16.89 -8.76 17.64
N VAL A 244 17.03 -9.93 17.05
CA VAL A 244 17.16 -11.22 17.74
C VAL A 244 18.64 -11.61 17.82
N ASP A 245 19.13 -11.79 19.04
CA ASP A 245 20.46 -12.32 19.36
C ASP A 245 20.32 -13.38 20.48
N PRO A 246 21.21 -14.39 20.56
CA PRO A 246 21.19 -15.35 21.66
C PRO A 246 21.25 -14.71 23.07
N ALA A 247 21.83 -13.52 23.21
CA ALA A 247 21.89 -12.78 24.47
C ALA A 247 20.55 -12.10 24.87
N GLY A 248 19.62 -11.97 23.92
CA GLY A 248 18.34 -11.29 24.12
C GLY A 248 17.80 -10.59 22.88
N VAL A 249 16.56 -10.12 22.98
CA VAL A 249 15.89 -9.36 21.93
C VAL A 249 15.95 -7.85 22.24
N VAL A 250 16.20 -7.05 21.21
CA VAL A 250 15.96 -5.60 21.21
C VAL A 250 14.73 -5.30 20.37
N ALA A 251 13.66 -4.81 20.99
CA ALA A 251 12.51 -4.30 20.26
C ALA A 251 12.73 -2.83 19.86
N ILE A 252 12.23 -2.44 18.69
CA ILE A 252 12.14 -1.06 18.23
C ILE A 252 10.65 -0.76 18.09
N ASP A 253 10.19 0.23 18.85
CA ASP A 253 8.78 0.58 19.08
C ASP A 253 7.93 -0.55 19.68
N ALA A 254 6.66 -0.23 19.95
CA ALA A 254 5.75 -1.11 20.70
C ALA A 254 4.29 -1.06 20.22
N GLY A 255 3.98 -0.42 19.09
CA GLY A 255 2.60 -0.36 18.58
C GLY A 255 1.67 0.55 19.38
N THR A 256 0.41 0.58 18.95
CA THR A 256 -0.70 1.39 19.47
C THR A 256 -1.32 0.84 20.74
N THR A 257 -1.47 -0.48 20.83
CA THR A 257 -2.21 -1.12 21.92
C THR A 257 -1.47 -2.32 22.49
N VAL A 258 -1.80 -2.69 23.73
CA VAL A 258 -1.30 -3.91 24.37
C VAL A 258 -1.71 -5.15 23.57
N GLU A 259 -2.88 -5.14 22.94
CA GLU A 259 -3.38 -6.29 22.17
C GLU A 259 -2.60 -6.51 20.88
N SER A 260 -2.44 -5.47 20.06
CA SER A 260 -1.66 -5.52 18.81
C SER A 260 -0.20 -5.88 19.07
N ALA A 261 0.42 -5.26 20.07
CA ALA A 261 1.77 -5.58 20.49
C ALA A 261 1.92 -7.03 20.99
N ARG A 262 0.93 -7.55 21.74
CA ARG A 262 0.92 -8.96 22.18
C ARG A 262 0.81 -9.92 20.99
N ALA A 263 0.04 -9.57 19.96
CA ALA A 263 -0.06 -10.37 18.75
C ALA A 263 1.29 -10.42 17.99
N ALA A 264 1.99 -9.29 17.88
CA ALA A 264 3.33 -9.23 17.30
C ALA A 264 4.35 -10.03 18.14
N MET A 265 4.30 -9.91 19.48
CA MET A 265 5.14 -10.69 20.40
C MET A 265 4.88 -12.19 20.27
N LYS A 266 3.63 -12.63 20.06
CA LYS A 266 3.33 -14.05 19.81
C LYS A 266 4.03 -14.55 18.54
N ALA A 267 4.00 -13.76 17.46
CA ALA A 267 4.71 -14.11 16.23
C ALA A 267 6.25 -14.14 16.44
N LEU A 268 6.80 -13.22 17.22
CA LEU A 268 8.22 -13.26 17.62
C LEU A 268 8.57 -14.55 18.37
N ARG A 269 7.68 -15.04 19.25
CA ARG A 269 7.90 -16.27 20.03
C ARG A 269 7.92 -17.54 19.19
N GLU A 270 7.44 -17.50 17.95
CA GLU A 270 7.65 -18.58 16.97
C GLU A 270 9.09 -18.63 16.42
N VAL A 271 9.85 -17.54 16.60
CA VAL A 271 11.25 -17.41 16.15
C VAL A 271 12.24 -17.59 17.30
N THR A 272 11.94 -17.06 18.49
CA THR A 272 12.87 -17.09 19.61
C THR A 272 12.17 -17.01 20.98
N ASP A 273 12.71 -17.74 21.95
CA ASP A 273 12.35 -17.64 23.37
C ASP A 273 13.26 -16.67 24.15
N ALA A 274 14.21 -16.02 23.49
CA ALA A 274 15.12 -15.08 24.15
C ALA A 274 14.33 -13.89 24.75
N PRO A 275 14.66 -13.45 25.98
CA PRO A 275 13.92 -12.38 26.64
C PRO A 275 14.17 -11.03 25.98
N VAL A 276 13.19 -10.13 26.04
CA VAL A 276 13.33 -8.74 25.56
C VAL A 276 14.18 -7.96 26.57
N ARG A 277 15.40 -7.59 26.18
CA ARG A 277 16.34 -6.87 27.05
C ARG A 277 16.23 -5.36 26.91
N TYR A 278 15.90 -4.90 25.71
CA TYR A 278 15.78 -3.48 25.40
C TYR A 278 14.53 -3.21 24.56
N VAL A 279 13.88 -2.09 24.84
CA VAL A 279 12.88 -1.49 23.94
C VAL A 279 13.38 -0.10 23.58
N ILE A 280 13.63 0.16 22.31
CA ILE A 280 14.03 1.47 21.80
C ILE A 280 12.78 2.12 21.20
N LEU A 281 12.32 3.21 21.80
CA LEU A 281 11.21 4.00 21.27
C LEU A 281 11.79 5.05 20.33
N THR A 282 11.36 5.01 19.07
CA THR A 282 11.82 5.95 18.03
C THR A 282 11.30 7.36 18.30
N HIS A 283 10.08 7.49 18.82
CA HIS A 283 9.47 8.76 19.24
C HIS A 283 8.22 8.52 20.12
N SER A 284 7.65 9.60 20.66
CA SER A 284 6.61 9.57 21.71
C SER A 284 5.16 9.47 21.22
N HIS A 285 4.93 9.12 19.96
CA HIS A 285 3.57 8.94 19.45
C HIS A 285 2.91 7.66 19.94
N TRP A 286 1.58 7.72 20.04
CA TRP A 286 0.74 6.71 20.68
C TRP A 286 0.83 5.34 19.99
N ASP A 287 1.01 5.31 18.67
CA ASP A 287 1.27 4.14 17.80
C ASP A 287 2.65 3.52 17.94
N HIS A 288 3.58 4.19 18.61
CA HIS A 288 4.93 3.67 18.85
C HIS A 288 5.13 3.23 20.31
N VAL A 289 4.32 3.74 21.23
CA VAL A 289 4.52 3.56 22.68
C VAL A 289 3.36 2.85 23.38
N GLY A 290 2.17 2.84 22.78
CA GLY A 290 0.93 2.46 23.43
C GLY A 290 0.84 0.99 23.84
N GLY A 291 1.53 0.11 23.12
CA GLY A 291 1.62 -1.33 23.43
C GLY A 291 2.81 -1.73 24.32
N LEU A 292 3.57 -0.77 24.87
CA LEU A 292 4.80 -1.04 25.62
C LEU A 292 4.65 -2.08 26.73
N ALA A 293 3.51 -2.11 27.43
CA ALA A 293 3.26 -3.07 28.51
C ALA A 293 3.21 -4.54 28.03
N ALA A 294 2.96 -4.79 26.74
CA ALA A 294 3.00 -6.14 26.16
C ALA A 294 4.41 -6.57 25.73
N VAL A 295 5.25 -5.61 25.35
CA VAL A 295 6.62 -5.85 24.86
C VAL A 295 7.62 -5.90 26.01
N ARG A 296 7.35 -5.18 27.10
CA ARG A 296 8.22 -5.13 28.28
C ARG A 296 8.17 -6.43 29.07
N GLU A 297 9.35 -6.95 29.39
CA GLU A 297 9.56 -8.12 30.23
C GLU A 297 10.34 -7.76 31.50
N PRO A 298 10.46 -8.67 32.49
CA PRO A 298 11.28 -8.44 33.67
C PRO A 298 12.73 -8.09 33.31
N GLY A 299 13.19 -6.92 33.76
CA GLY A 299 14.54 -6.42 33.49
C GLY A 299 14.74 -5.73 32.13
N THR A 300 13.68 -5.53 31.34
CA THR A 300 13.77 -4.74 30.10
C THR A 300 14.08 -3.28 30.39
N VAL A 301 15.07 -2.74 29.67
CA VAL A 301 15.46 -1.32 29.71
C VAL A 301 14.80 -0.57 28.55
N VAL A 302 13.97 0.43 28.87
CA VAL A 302 13.35 1.29 27.86
C VAL A 302 14.28 2.45 27.53
N ILE A 303 14.62 2.59 26.26
CA ILE A 303 15.52 3.61 25.72
C ILE A 303 14.73 4.56 24.83
N ALA A 304 14.88 5.86 25.04
CA ALA A 304 14.30 6.87 24.16
C ALA A 304 15.16 8.14 24.17
N ARG A 305 14.83 9.11 23.31
CA ARG A 305 15.54 10.38 23.29
C ARG A 305 15.34 11.18 24.57
N ALA A 306 16.32 12.01 24.94
CA ALA A 306 16.29 12.79 26.18
C ALA A 306 15.10 13.75 26.33
N ASN A 307 14.52 14.26 25.23
CA ASN A 307 13.32 15.10 25.26
C ASN A 307 12.00 14.33 25.14
N PHE A 308 12.02 13.00 25.17
CA PHE A 308 10.82 12.15 24.99
C PHE A 308 9.71 12.47 25.99
N ALA A 309 10.01 12.62 27.29
CA ALA A 309 9.00 12.91 28.30
C ALA A 309 8.27 14.25 28.07
N GLN A 310 8.97 15.23 27.48
CA GLN A 310 8.38 16.52 27.12
C GLN A 310 7.39 16.36 25.96
N GLU A 311 7.77 15.63 24.91
CA GLU A 311 6.88 15.38 23.76
C GLU A 311 5.70 14.48 24.14
N LEU A 312 5.93 13.41 24.93
CA LEU A 312 4.87 12.54 25.44
C LEU A 312 3.83 13.30 26.25
N SER A 313 4.24 14.32 27.02
CA SER A 313 3.31 15.16 27.78
C SER A 313 2.38 15.95 26.86
N ARG A 314 2.89 16.44 25.70
CA ARG A 314 2.06 17.08 24.68
C ARG A 314 1.11 16.08 24.02
N MET A 315 1.60 14.87 23.78
CA MET A 315 0.78 13.80 23.22
C MET A 315 -0.39 13.44 24.15
N ARG A 316 -0.13 13.28 25.46
CA ARG A 316 -1.18 13.05 26.48
C ARG A 316 -2.23 14.15 26.55
N SER A 317 -1.84 15.40 26.24
CA SER A 317 -2.77 16.54 26.23
C SER A 317 -3.57 16.67 24.92
N SER A 318 -3.20 15.93 23.88
CA SER A 318 -3.91 15.92 22.61
C SER A 318 -5.11 14.98 22.66
N GLN A 319 -6.23 15.39 22.08
CA GLN A 319 -7.35 14.48 21.88
C GLN A 319 -7.03 13.56 20.71
N ARG A 320 -7.25 12.26 20.88
CA ARG A 320 -7.23 11.31 19.76
C ARG A 320 -8.43 11.58 18.87
N THR A 321 -8.28 12.52 17.94
CA THR A 321 -9.15 12.62 16.78
C THR A 321 -8.97 11.35 15.94
N PHE A 322 -10.03 10.87 15.29
CA PHE A 322 -10.01 9.68 14.41
C PHE A 322 -9.96 8.31 15.12
N SER A 323 -10.84 8.05 16.10
CA SER A 323 -10.95 6.74 16.76
C SER A 323 -11.15 5.57 15.79
N TRP A 324 -11.83 5.76 14.65
CA TRP A 324 -11.97 4.70 13.64
C TRP A 324 -10.63 4.35 12.98
N PHE A 325 -9.70 5.31 12.90
CA PHE A 325 -8.45 5.15 12.19
C PHE A 325 -7.39 4.48 13.08
N PHE A 326 -7.50 4.60 14.41
CA PHE A 326 -6.53 4.05 15.37
C PHE A 326 -7.11 3.01 16.34
N GLY A 327 -8.41 2.71 16.21
CA GLY A 327 -9.14 1.80 17.08
C GLY A 327 -9.75 2.49 18.29
N SER A 328 -10.76 1.85 18.88
CA SER A 328 -11.47 2.32 20.07
C SER A 328 -10.68 2.07 21.36
N GLN A 329 -9.74 1.12 21.36
CA GLN A 329 -9.04 0.64 22.54
C GLN A 329 -8.23 1.73 23.25
N PRO A 330 -8.08 1.64 24.60
CA PRO A 330 -7.21 2.53 25.36
C PRO A 330 -5.74 2.37 24.96
N VAL A 331 -5.03 3.49 24.89
CA VAL A 331 -3.59 3.54 24.59
C VAL A 331 -2.81 3.72 25.89
N GLY A 332 -1.79 2.88 26.10
CA GLY A 332 -0.89 2.99 27.23
C GLY A 332 0.13 4.14 27.08
N LEU A 333 -0.24 5.36 27.49
CA LEU A 333 0.67 6.52 27.45
C LEU A 333 1.48 6.70 28.73
N ASP A 334 1.38 5.82 29.73
CA ASP A 334 2.21 5.87 30.93
C ASP A 334 3.59 5.21 30.70
N VAL A 335 4.40 5.86 29.88
CA VAL A 335 5.71 5.36 29.47
C VAL A 335 6.81 5.95 30.34
N ARG A 336 7.55 5.06 31.01
CA ARG A 336 8.78 5.40 31.74
C ARG A 336 10.00 5.01 30.90
N VAL A 337 10.84 6.00 30.61
CA VAL A 337 12.14 5.79 29.95
C VAL A 337 13.19 5.53 31.01
N ASP A 338 13.92 4.42 30.88
CA ASP A 338 14.97 4.01 31.81
C ASP A 338 16.34 4.60 31.40
N ARG A 339 16.58 4.78 30.09
CA ARG A 339 17.81 5.38 29.55
C ARG A 339 17.52 6.42 28.48
N ALA A 340 17.97 7.64 28.72
CA ALA A 340 17.85 8.76 27.79
C ALA A 340 19.03 8.84 26.80
N VAL A 341 18.75 9.25 25.57
CA VAL A 341 19.76 9.47 24.50
C VAL A 341 19.78 10.95 24.10
N SER A 342 20.88 11.66 24.36
CA SER A 342 21.04 13.09 24.05
C SER A 342 21.98 13.37 22.88
N ALA A 343 22.90 12.46 22.58
CA ALA A 343 23.86 12.53 21.48
C ALA A 343 23.99 11.16 20.79
N ASN A 344 24.64 11.14 19.63
CA ASN A 344 24.92 9.89 18.93
C ASN A 344 25.71 8.95 19.85
N GLN A 345 25.23 7.73 20.01
CA GLN A 345 25.90 6.71 20.82
C GLN A 345 25.63 5.32 20.28
N SER A 346 26.54 4.39 20.59
CA SER A 346 26.36 2.97 20.27
C SER A 346 25.88 2.22 21.50
N LEU A 347 24.87 1.37 21.30
CA LEU A 347 24.47 0.31 22.21
C LEU A 347 25.02 -1.01 21.67
N HIS A 348 25.73 -1.75 22.51
CA HIS A 348 26.17 -3.10 22.20
C HIS A 348 25.36 -4.10 23.01
N HIS A 349 24.80 -5.10 22.35
CA HIS A 349 24.08 -6.19 23.00
C HIS A 349 24.31 -7.49 22.25
N GLY A 350 24.93 -8.49 22.89
CA GLY A 350 25.37 -9.70 22.21
C GLY A 350 26.28 -9.37 21.02
N GLY A 351 25.95 -9.90 19.84
CA GLY A 351 26.63 -9.61 18.57
C GLY A 351 26.13 -8.35 17.85
N LEU A 352 25.20 -7.58 18.42
CA LEU A 352 24.60 -6.41 17.80
C LEU A 352 25.38 -5.11 18.15
N GLU A 353 25.74 -4.33 17.12
CA GLU A 353 26.11 -2.91 17.23
C GLU A 353 24.91 -2.07 16.76
N ILE A 354 24.33 -1.31 17.68
CA ILE A 354 23.13 -0.49 17.43
C ILE A 354 23.50 0.97 17.65
N ARG A 355 23.50 1.78 16.59
CA ARG A 355 23.76 3.23 16.72
C ARG A 355 22.45 3.98 16.90
N LEU A 356 22.36 4.72 17.99
CA LEU A 356 21.23 5.56 18.36
C LEU A 356 21.56 7.00 17.99
N ILE A 357 20.76 7.60 17.09
CA ILE A 357 21.06 8.88 16.45
C ILE A 357 19.89 9.84 16.71
N PRO A 358 20.00 10.78 17.66
CA PRO A 358 18.98 11.80 17.89
C PRO A 358 18.80 12.72 16.67
N VAL A 359 17.56 12.84 16.18
CA VAL A 359 17.23 13.67 15.02
C VAL A 359 16.15 14.68 15.39
N THR A 360 16.36 15.95 15.03
CA THR A 360 15.35 17.00 15.19
C THR A 360 14.69 17.30 13.85
N GLY A 361 13.36 17.33 13.81
CA GLY A 361 12.57 17.54 12.60
C GLY A 361 12.01 16.23 12.04
N GLY A 362 11.15 16.33 11.02
CA GLY A 362 10.28 15.23 10.62
C GLY A 362 8.94 15.36 11.32
N GLU A 363 8.37 14.24 11.75
CA GLU A 363 7.06 14.17 12.37
C GLU A 363 7.07 14.66 13.84
N THR A 364 8.09 14.30 14.62
CA THR A 364 8.22 14.70 16.04
C THR A 364 9.51 15.46 16.39
N GLY A 365 9.45 16.17 17.52
CA GLY A 365 10.60 16.86 18.10
C GLY A 365 11.60 15.91 18.77
N ASP A 366 11.22 14.68 19.10
CA ASP A 366 12.00 13.68 19.85
C ASP A 366 12.45 12.45 19.04
N ALA A 367 12.36 12.50 17.71
CA ALA A 367 12.78 11.39 16.84
C ALA A 367 14.20 10.86 17.13
N LEU A 368 14.32 9.53 17.11
CA LEU A 368 15.54 8.77 17.35
C LEU A 368 15.69 7.70 16.27
N PHE A 369 16.71 7.83 15.44
CA PHE A 369 17.02 6.78 14.45
C PHE A 369 17.82 5.66 15.08
N VAL A 370 17.58 4.44 14.60
CA VAL A 370 18.28 3.23 15.01
C VAL A 370 18.99 2.63 13.80
N HIS A 371 20.31 2.71 13.78
CA HIS A 371 21.14 2.23 12.68
C HIS A 371 21.89 0.96 13.06
N LEU A 372 21.83 -0.04 12.18
CA LEU A 372 22.49 -1.33 12.30
C LEU A 372 23.59 -1.44 11.22
N PRO A 373 24.84 -1.05 11.52
CA PRO A 373 25.88 -0.91 10.51
C PRO A 373 26.22 -2.24 9.81
N LYS A 374 26.20 -3.34 10.55
CA LYS A 374 26.53 -4.68 10.02
C LYS A 374 25.49 -5.16 9.01
N GLN A 375 24.21 -4.86 9.27
CA GLN A 375 23.08 -5.21 8.40
C GLN A 375 22.86 -4.18 7.28
N GLY A 376 23.42 -2.96 7.41
CA GLY A 376 23.17 -1.87 6.47
C GLY A 376 21.73 -1.34 6.55
N LEU A 377 21.09 -1.44 7.73
CA LEU A 377 19.70 -1.05 7.96
C LEU A 377 19.60 0.20 8.84
N LEU A 378 18.66 1.09 8.52
CA LEU A 378 18.36 2.30 9.29
C LEU A 378 16.84 2.36 9.54
N PHE A 379 16.44 2.23 10.80
CA PHE A 379 15.07 2.51 11.24
C PHE A 379 14.94 4.00 11.55
N VAL A 380 13.99 4.64 10.90
CA VAL A 380 13.82 6.12 10.93
C VAL A 380 12.57 6.58 11.68
N GLY A 381 11.79 5.64 12.25
CA GLY A 381 10.44 5.92 12.73
C GLY A 381 9.64 6.63 11.64
N ASP A 382 8.96 7.70 12.04
CA ASP A 382 8.05 8.45 11.15
C ASP A 382 8.70 9.69 10.53
N ALA A 383 10.02 9.82 10.61
CA ALA A 383 10.73 10.95 10.00
C ALA A 383 10.70 10.95 8.47
N PHE A 384 10.54 9.77 7.84
CA PHE A 384 10.40 9.60 6.39
C PHE A 384 9.26 8.62 6.07
N MET A 385 8.06 9.14 5.86
CA MET A 385 6.92 8.34 5.41
C MET A 385 6.69 8.50 3.89
N PRO A 386 6.31 7.41 3.18
CA PRO A 386 5.95 7.48 1.75
C PRO A 386 4.63 8.23 1.51
N TYR A 387 3.85 8.43 2.58
CA TYR A 387 2.61 9.20 2.58
C TYR A 387 2.83 10.52 3.33
N VAL A 388 2.09 11.56 2.98
CA VAL A 388 2.05 12.79 3.78
C VAL A 388 1.43 12.41 5.13
N GLY A 389 2.25 12.36 6.19
CA GLY A 389 1.78 12.09 7.56
C GLY A 389 0.69 13.07 8.00
N PRO A 390 -0.11 12.74 9.03
CA PRO A 390 -1.24 13.57 9.46
C PRO A 390 -0.78 15.02 9.69
N PRO A 391 -1.26 16.00 8.87
CA PRO A 391 -0.72 17.36 8.86
C PRO A 391 -1.14 18.22 10.08
N PHE A 392 -1.58 17.61 11.17
CA PHE A 392 -2.38 18.28 12.19
C PHE A 392 -1.60 18.68 13.46
N LEU A 393 -0.35 18.26 13.61
CA LEU A 393 0.52 18.67 14.72
C LEU A 393 1.81 19.29 14.17
N SER A 394 2.16 20.48 14.65
CA SER A 394 3.13 21.36 14.01
C SER A 394 4.55 20.79 13.97
N ALA A 395 5.01 20.32 12.82
CA ALA A 395 6.43 20.14 12.53
C ALA A 395 7.09 21.54 12.39
N ARG A 396 7.93 21.94 13.36
CA ARG A 396 8.76 23.16 13.24
C ARG A 396 9.82 22.95 12.14
N CYS A 397 9.57 23.48 10.95
CA CYS A 397 10.33 23.24 9.72
C CYS A 397 11.46 24.24 9.31
N PRO A 398 12.22 24.96 10.19
CA PRO A 398 13.38 25.73 9.68
C PRO A 398 14.71 24.95 9.61
N ALA A 399 14.93 23.93 10.46
CA ALA A 399 16.26 23.32 10.63
C ALA A 399 16.55 22.12 9.71
N TRP A 400 15.51 21.51 9.13
CA TRP A 400 15.56 20.23 8.41
C TRP A 400 16.44 20.27 7.14
N LYS A 401 16.32 21.34 6.32
CA LYS A 401 17.05 21.46 5.05
C LYS A 401 18.56 21.39 5.20
N ARG A 402 19.12 21.87 6.33
CA ARG A 402 20.57 21.95 6.55
C ARG A 402 21.22 20.63 6.96
N ARG A 403 20.46 19.66 7.49
CA ARG A 403 21.02 18.38 7.99
C ARG A 403 20.98 17.25 6.96
N CYS A 404 20.03 17.26 6.03
CA CYS A 404 19.98 16.27 4.95
C CYS A 404 21.23 16.34 4.06
N GLU A 405 21.73 17.54 3.77
CA GLU A 405 22.96 17.74 3.00
C GLU A 405 24.20 17.16 3.74
N ALA A 406 24.19 17.17 5.08
CA ALA A 406 25.28 16.61 5.90
C ALA A 406 25.25 15.06 5.96
N CYS A 407 24.06 14.44 5.95
CA CYS A 407 23.95 12.97 5.90
C CYS A 407 24.33 12.40 4.52
N THR A 408 24.04 13.11 3.43
CA THR A 408 24.44 12.69 2.08
C THR A 408 25.95 12.81 1.82
N THR A 409 26.67 13.63 2.58
CA THR A 409 28.11 13.86 2.39
C THR A 409 29.00 12.96 3.26
N ALA A 410 28.47 12.38 4.34
CA ALA A 410 29.25 11.56 5.28
C ALA A 410 29.39 10.08 4.88
N SER A 411 28.69 9.61 3.84
CA SER A 411 28.72 8.22 3.39
C SER A 411 28.80 8.13 1.88
N SER A 412 30.02 8.22 1.34
CA SER A 412 30.33 7.85 -0.05
C SER A 412 30.89 6.43 -0.07
N PRO A 413 30.15 5.38 -0.49
CA PRO A 413 30.73 4.09 -0.79
C PRO A 413 31.45 4.13 -2.15
N LYS A 414 32.51 3.33 -2.28
CA LYS A 414 33.30 3.16 -3.51
C LYS A 414 32.44 2.73 -4.73
N PRO A 415 32.90 2.99 -5.97
CA PRO A 415 32.08 2.98 -7.19
C PRO A 415 31.50 1.62 -7.60
N SER A 416 31.88 0.50 -6.97
CA SER A 416 31.34 -0.83 -7.29
C SER A 416 30.01 -1.15 -6.60
N ALA A 417 29.56 -0.35 -5.62
CA ALA A 417 28.27 -0.53 -4.95
C ALA A 417 27.09 0.20 -5.64
N ALA A 418 27.37 1.02 -6.67
CA ALA A 418 26.39 1.85 -7.36
C ALA A 418 25.40 1.07 -8.25
N ALA A 419 25.62 -0.23 -8.47
CA ALA A 419 24.75 -1.06 -9.30
C ALA A 419 23.46 -1.53 -8.58
N ARG A 420 23.38 -1.43 -7.25
CA ARG A 420 22.23 -1.92 -6.47
C ARG A 420 21.23 -0.82 -6.04
N TRP A 421 21.52 0.44 -6.37
CA TRP A 421 20.73 1.63 -5.96
C TRP A 421 19.75 2.16 -7.03
N ARG A 422 19.40 1.35 -8.03
CA ARG A 422 18.43 1.74 -9.09
C ARG A 422 17.06 1.10 -8.85
N ARG A 423 16.34 1.50 -7.80
CA ARG A 423 14.90 1.22 -7.65
C ARG A 423 14.21 2.03 -6.54
N CYS A 424 14.51 3.33 -6.45
CA CYS A 424 13.66 4.27 -5.70
C CYS A 424 14.06 5.70 -6.08
N CYS A 425 13.50 6.20 -7.18
CA CYS A 425 13.39 7.62 -7.55
C CYS A 425 12.91 7.68 -9.01
N THR A 426 11.62 7.45 -9.24
CA THR A 426 11.00 7.74 -10.54
C THR A 426 10.85 9.25 -10.69
N ARG A 427 11.68 9.80 -11.59
CA ARG A 427 11.52 11.01 -12.40
C ARG A 427 10.30 11.90 -12.08
N THR A 428 10.58 13.07 -11.53
CA THR A 428 9.84 14.29 -11.86
C THR A 428 10.83 15.37 -12.28
N THR A 429 10.89 15.61 -13.58
CA THR A 429 11.51 16.77 -14.22
C THR A 429 10.95 18.06 -13.64
N CYS A 430 11.83 18.94 -13.12
CA CYS A 430 11.51 20.33 -12.85
C CYS A 430 12.23 21.22 -13.88
N PRO A 431 11.52 22.05 -14.67
CA PRO A 431 12.15 22.89 -15.67
C PRO A 431 12.67 24.18 -14.99
N ARG A 432 14.00 24.33 -14.88
CA ARG A 432 14.61 25.62 -14.55
C ARG A 432 15.24 26.24 -15.80
N ARG A 433 14.49 27.14 -16.44
CA ARG A 433 15.07 28.32 -17.08
C ARG A 433 15.33 29.35 -15.99
N CYS A 434 16.59 29.67 -15.72
CA CYS A 434 16.99 30.97 -15.22
C CYS A 434 18.32 31.33 -15.88
N ALA A 435 18.30 32.49 -16.54
CA ALA A 435 19.34 33.02 -17.39
C ALA A 435 20.65 33.25 -16.63
N THR A 436 21.76 32.81 -17.22
CA THR A 436 23.10 33.27 -16.85
C THR A 436 23.39 34.59 -17.58
N THR A 437 23.31 35.70 -16.86
CA THR A 437 24.01 36.93 -17.22
C THR A 437 25.51 36.71 -17.07
N ARG A 438 26.20 36.53 -18.20
CA ARG A 438 27.66 36.63 -18.28
C ARG A 438 28.07 38.08 -18.02
N ARG A 439 28.85 38.33 -16.96
CA ARG A 439 29.77 39.46 -16.92
C ARG A 439 31.21 38.93 -16.94
N ARG A 440 31.93 39.37 -17.97
CA ARG A 440 33.38 39.24 -18.16
C ARG A 440 34.12 40.22 -17.23
N SER A 441 35.23 39.78 -16.64
CA SER A 441 36.51 40.49 -16.56
C SER A 441 37.55 39.49 -16.03
N SER A 442 38.40 38.88 -16.87
CA SER A 442 39.73 39.35 -17.32
C SER A 442 40.72 39.63 -16.18
N ARG A 443 41.81 38.82 -16.17
CA ARG A 443 43.24 39.12 -15.87
C ARG A 443 43.47 40.10 -14.70
N THR A 444 44.20 39.72 -13.66
CA THR A 444 45.57 39.17 -13.62
C THR A 444 45.80 38.39 -12.34
#